data_AF-A0A7Y8M2J3-F1
#
_entry.id   AF-A0A7Y8M2J3-F1
#
_cell.length_a   1.000
_cell.length_b   1.000
_cell.length_c   1.000
_cell.angle_alpha   90.00
_cell.angle_beta   90.00
_cell.angle_gamma   90.00
#
_symmetry.space_group_name_H-M   'P 1'
#
loop_
_entity.id
_entity.type
_entity.pdbx_description
1 polymer ?
#
loop_
_entity_poly.entity_id
_entity_poly.type
_entity_poly.pdbx_seq_one_letter_code
_entity_poly.pdbx_strand_id
1 'polypeptide(L)'
;MRRFSDYIGSELKIFQKSIWKREFELRSGDEVIARLYYPKFFSDLAELTIWEETYEFYRPKFFTRNVDVRKKGYQNPFSHFKIIFWAAKEF
;
A
#
# COMPACT_ATOMS: atom_id res chain seq x y z
N MET A 1 -4.28 -18.63 -10.06
CA MET A 1 -3.90 -17.45 -9.26
C MET A 1 -3.45 -17.95 -7.89
N ARG A 2 -2.26 -17.57 -7.41
CA ARG A 2 -1.77 -17.99 -6.09
C ARG A 2 -2.55 -17.29 -4.98
N ARG A 3 -2.84 -18.00 -3.91
CA ARG A 3 -3.51 -17.48 -2.72
C ARG A 3 -2.46 -16.94 -1.75
N PHE A 4 -2.87 -16.06 -0.84
CA PHE A 4 -1.99 -15.61 0.25
C PHE A 4 -1.44 -16.77 1.10
N SER A 5 -2.23 -17.83 1.26
CA SER A 5 -1.81 -19.05 1.96
C SER A 5 -0.56 -19.70 1.37
N ASP A 6 -0.34 -19.53 0.06
CA ASP A 6 0.76 -20.17 -0.67
C ASP A 6 2.11 -19.52 -0.34
N TYR A 7 2.10 -18.34 0.30
CA TYR A 7 3.30 -17.61 0.71
C TYR A 7 3.64 -17.81 2.20
N ILE A 8 2.88 -18.64 2.93
CA ILE A 8 3.22 -18.96 4.33
C ILE A 8 4.57 -19.68 4.36
N GLY A 9 5.49 -19.17 5.19
CA GLY A 9 6.85 -19.69 5.29
C GLY A 9 7.81 -19.23 4.17
N SER A 10 7.33 -18.43 3.21
CA SER A 10 8.18 -17.81 2.18
C SER A 10 8.78 -16.50 2.68
N GLU A 11 9.97 -16.16 2.19
CA GLU A 11 10.58 -14.85 2.45
C GLU A 11 9.91 -13.79 1.58
N LEU A 12 9.31 -12.78 2.22
CA LEU A 12 8.70 -11.64 1.54
C LEU A 12 9.60 -10.41 1.65
N LYS A 13 9.89 -9.78 0.50
CA LYS A 13 10.73 -8.57 0.41
C LYS A 13 9.92 -7.39 -0.10
N ILE A 14 10.06 -6.26 0.57
CA ILE A 14 9.62 -4.97 0.05
C ILE A 14 10.78 -4.40 -0.74
N PHE A 15 10.58 -4.21 -2.04
CA PHE A 15 11.59 -3.70 -2.96
C PHE A 15 11.16 -2.36 -3.54
N GLN A 16 12.01 -1.34 -3.42
CA GLN A 16 11.81 -0.05 -4.07
C GLN A 16 12.72 0.01 -5.30
N LYS A 17 12.14 0.08 -6.51
CA LYS A 17 12.92 0.11 -7.78
C LYS A 17 13.91 1.27 -7.85
N SER A 18 13.57 2.40 -7.24
CA SER A 18 14.40 3.60 -7.21
C SER A 18 14.03 4.42 -5.99
N ILE A 19 15.04 4.92 -5.27
CA ILE A 19 14.85 5.80 -4.11
C ILE A 19 14.05 7.07 -4.45
N TRP A 20 14.08 7.50 -5.72
CA TRP A 20 13.37 8.67 -6.22
C TRP A 20 11.93 8.37 -6.63
N LYS A 21 11.60 7.10 -6.85
CA LYS A 21 10.25 6.66 -7.23
C LYS A 21 9.51 6.21 -5.97
N ARG A 22 8.30 6.73 -5.78
CA ARG A 22 7.40 6.29 -4.71
C ARG A 22 6.61 5.06 -5.14
N GLU A 23 7.33 4.07 -5.63
CA GLU A 23 6.81 2.78 -6.10
C GLU A 23 7.53 1.66 -5.35
N PHE A 24 6.74 0.82 -4.70
CA PHE A 24 7.21 -0.29 -3.89
C PHE A 24 6.58 -1.58 -4.41
N GLU A 25 7.34 -2.65 -4.45
CA GLU A 25 6.87 -3.97 -4.83
C GLU A 25 7.01 -4.93 -3.65
N LEU A 26 5.98 -5.71 -3.39
CA LEU A 26 6.05 -6.86 -2.51
C LEU A 26 6.42 -8.08 -3.35
N ARG A 27 7.55 -8.70 -3.06
CA ARG A 27 8.10 -9.83 -3.81
C ARG A 27 8.28 -11.07 -2.94
N SER A 28 8.11 -12.25 -3.55
CA SER A 28 8.52 -13.55 -2.99
C SER A 28 9.47 -14.19 -3.99
N GLY A 29 10.78 -14.15 -3.71
CA GLY A 29 11.82 -14.46 -4.70
C GLY A 29 11.73 -13.50 -5.89
N ASP A 30 11.55 -14.04 -7.10
CA ASP A 30 11.41 -13.27 -8.34
C ASP A 30 9.97 -12.88 -8.68
N GLU A 31 8.99 -13.38 -7.92
CA GLU A 31 7.57 -13.10 -8.15
C GLU A 31 7.14 -11.78 -7.49
N VAL A 32 6.50 -10.89 -8.25
CA VAL A 32 5.85 -9.67 -7.72
C VAL A 32 4.42 -10.01 -7.33
N ILE A 33 4.14 -9.97 -6.03
CA ILE A 33 2.82 -10.25 -5.46
C ILE A 33 1.92 -9.01 -5.56
N ALA A 34 2.46 -7.86 -5.15
CA ALA A 34 1.73 -6.60 -5.10
C ALA A 34 2.63 -5.41 -5.43
N ARG A 35 2.01 -4.31 -5.88
CA ARG A 35 2.66 -3.04 -6.16
C ARG A 35 1.93 -1.92 -5.44
N LEU A 36 2.66 -1.14 -4.65
CA LEU A 36 2.18 0.06 -3.99
C LEU A 36 2.79 1.28 -4.67
N TYR A 37 1.95 2.24 -5.04
CA TYR A 37 2.34 3.44 -5.75
C TYR A 37 1.72 4.68 -5.09
N TYR A 38 2.51 5.74 -4.92
CA TYR A 38 2.01 7.04 -4.46
C TYR A 38 1.93 8.03 -5.64
N PRO A 39 0.74 8.27 -6.21
CA PRO A 39 0.57 9.10 -7.40
C PRO A 39 0.91 10.59 -7.22
N LYS A 40 0.90 11.11 -5.99
CA LYS A 40 1.08 12.55 -5.74
C LYS A 40 2.11 12.79 -4.65
N PHE A 41 3.02 13.73 -4.89
CA PHE A 41 4.11 14.08 -3.97
C PHE A 41 3.64 14.56 -2.58
N PHE A 42 2.47 15.18 -2.50
CA PHE A 42 1.89 15.70 -1.24
C PHE A 42 0.55 15.07 -0.88
N SER A 43 0.15 13.99 -1.55
CA SER A 43 -1.09 13.29 -1.19
C SER A 43 -0.77 12.06 -0.37
N ASP A 44 -1.61 11.85 0.64
CA ASP A 44 -1.68 10.60 1.39
C ASP A 44 -2.40 9.50 0.62
N LEU A 45 -2.67 9.73 -0.66
CA LEU A 45 -3.28 8.76 -1.54
C LEU A 45 -2.20 7.78 -2.01
N ALA A 46 -2.40 6.50 -1.69
CA ALA A 46 -1.60 5.40 -2.20
C ALA A 46 -2.52 4.43 -2.95
N GLU A 47 -2.02 3.87 -4.05
CA GLU A 47 -2.71 2.84 -4.81
C GLU A 47 -1.94 1.53 -4.64
N LEU A 48 -2.63 0.49 -4.19
CA LEU A 48 -2.11 -0.86 -4.11
C LEU A 48 -2.76 -1.71 -5.20
N THR A 49 -1.97 -2.22 -6.13
CA THR A 49 -2.42 -3.25 -7.05
C THR A 49 -1.92 -4.59 -6.56
N ILE A 50 -2.83 -5.54 -6.36
CA ILE A 50 -2.52 -6.93 -6.06
C ILE A 50 -3.32 -7.81 -7.01
N TRP A 51 -2.62 -8.71 -7.70
CA TRP A 51 -3.19 -9.50 -8.78
C TRP A 51 -3.85 -8.61 -9.85
N GLU A 52 -5.18 -8.63 -9.96
CA GLU A 52 -5.96 -7.82 -10.92
C GLU A 52 -6.81 -6.76 -10.22
N GLU A 53 -6.69 -6.62 -8.90
CA GLU A 53 -7.45 -5.64 -8.13
C GLU A 53 -6.56 -4.47 -7.71
N THR A 54 -7.12 -3.27 -7.81
CA THR A 54 -6.47 -2.05 -7.31
C THR A 54 -7.30 -1.49 -6.16
N TYR A 55 -6.62 -1.14 -5.08
CA TYR A 55 -7.16 -0.55 -3.88
C TYR A 55 -6.57 0.84 -3.67
N GLU A 56 -7.41 1.77 -3.23
CA GLU A 56 -7.03 3.13 -2.92
C GLU A 56 -7.03 3.32 -1.41
N PHE A 57 -5.92 3.85 -0.92
CA PHE A 57 -5.72 4.29 0.45
C PHE A 57 -5.86 5.81 0.44
N TYR A 58 -6.75 6.38 1.24
CA TYR A 58 -6.92 7.82 1.28
C TYR A 58 -7.33 8.28 2.69
N ARG A 59 -7.05 9.54 3.01
CA ARG A 59 -7.56 10.14 4.25
C ARG A 59 -8.91 10.79 3.97
N PRO A 60 -9.99 10.42 4.69
CA PRO A 60 -11.31 11.02 4.48
C PRO A 60 -11.36 12.49 4.90
N LYS A 61 -10.46 12.92 5.79
CA LYS A 61 -10.34 14.31 6.27
C LYS A 61 -8.87 14.72 6.30
N PHE A 62 -8.59 15.94 5.84
CA PHE A 62 -7.26 16.56 5.95
C PHE A 62 -6.79 16.54 7.41
N PHE A 63 -5.52 16.18 7.64
CA PHE A 63 -4.88 16.08 8.97
C PHE A 63 -5.36 14.97 9.91
N THR A 64 -6.27 14.09 9.50
CA THR A 64 -6.61 12.93 10.33
C THR A 64 -5.59 11.81 10.21
N ARG A 65 -5.43 11.01 11.27
CA ARG A 65 -4.60 9.80 11.24
C ARG A 65 -5.34 8.58 10.70
N ASN A 66 -6.59 8.76 10.28
CA ASN A 66 -7.42 7.69 9.76
C ASN A 66 -7.16 7.58 8.27
N VAL A 67 -6.90 6.36 7.82
CA VAL A 67 -6.76 6.01 6.42
C VAL A 67 -7.85 5.00 6.09
N ASP A 68 -8.66 5.35 5.12
CA ASP A 68 -9.70 4.48 4.59
C ASP A 68 -9.15 3.73 3.38
N VAL A 69 -9.62 2.50 3.21
CA VAL A 69 -9.25 1.62 2.10
C VAL A 69 -10.51 1.25 1.34
N ARG A 70 -10.48 1.46 0.02
CA ARG A 70 -11.55 1.10 -0.90
C ARG A 70 -11.02 0.44 -2.14
N LYS A 71 -11.86 -0.34 -2.82
CA LYS A 71 -11.54 -0.85 -4.16
C LYS A 71 -11.65 0.30 -5.17
N LYS A 72 -10.71 0.40 -6.10
CA LYS A 72 -10.70 1.44 -7.14
C LYS A 72 -12.01 1.39 -7.94
N GLY A 73 -12.62 2.54 -8.14
CA GLY A 73 -13.94 2.68 -8.79
C GLY A 73 -15.15 2.52 -7.86
N TYR A 74 -14.96 2.11 -6.61
CA TYR A 74 -16.02 2.07 -5.60
C TYR A 74 -15.98 3.32 -4.74
N GLN A 75 -17.14 3.80 -4.28
CA GLN A 75 -17.20 5.00 -3.43
C GLN A 75 -17.01 4.67 -1.95
N ASN A 76 -17.57 3.55 -1.49
CA ASN A 76 -17.57 3.19 -0.08
C ASN A 76 -16.28 2.47 0.32
N PRO A 77 -15.61 2.88 1.41
CA PRO A 77 -14.52 2.11 1.99
C PRO A 77 -15.03 0.83 2.63
N PHE A 78 -14.24 -0.24 2.52
CA PHE A 78 -14.54 -1.53 3.15
C PHE A 78 -13.69 -1.77 4.41
N SER A 79 -12.63 -0.99 4.59
CA SER A 79 -11.72 -1.09 5.73
C SER A 79 -11.13 0.28 6.05
N HIS A 80 -10.66 0.43 7.28
CA HIS A 80 -9.96 1.61 7.75
C HIS A 80 -8.89 1.21 8.75
N PHE A 81 -7.83 2.00 8.83
CA PHE A 81 -6.83 1.87 9.89
C PHE A 81 -6.40 3.24 10.39
N LYS A 82 -5.93 3.26 11.63
CA LYS A 82 -5.36 4.45 12.25
C LYS A 82 -3.84 4.35 12.20
N ILE A 83 -3.19 5.38 11.70
CA ILE A 83 -1.73 5.50 11.79
C ILE A 83 -1.42 5.82 13.26
N ILE A 84 -0.87 4.84 13.98
CA ILE A 84 -0.47 4.98 15.39
C ILE A 84 0.99 5.47 15.50
N PHE A 85 1.78 5.34 14.44
CA PHE A 85 3.21 5.70 14.42
C PHE A 85 3.47 7.17 14.08
N TRP A 86 4.20 7.85 14.96
CA TRP A 86 5.09 8.95 14.62
C TRP A 86 6.45 8.36 14.21
N ALA A 87 6.63 8.03 12.94
CA ALA A 87 7.97 7.77 12.38
C ALA A 87 8.22 8.91 11.38
N ALA A 88 9.12 9.86 11.56
CA ALA A 88 10.19 10.06 12.52
C ALA A 88 10.36 11.57 12.78
N LYS A 89 10.59 11.95 14.04
CA LYS A 89 11.40 13.14 14.37
C LYS A 89 12.16 12.85 15.66
N GLU A 90 13.18 12.02 15.53
CA GLU A 90 14.38 12.13 16.35
C GLU A 90 15.52 12.35 15.37
N PHE A 91 15.91 13.62 15.23
CA PHE A 91 17.26 14.18 15.09
C PHE A 91 17.12 15.70 15.18
#